data_AF-A0AAV5ULK8-F1
#
_entry.id   AF-A0AAV5ULK8-F1
#
_cell.length_a   1.000
_cell.length_b   1.000
_cell.length_c   1.000
_cell.angle_alpha   90.00
_cell.angle_beta   90.00
_cell.angle_gamma   90.00
#
_symmetry.space_group_name_H-M   'P 1'
#
loop_
_entity.id
_entity.type
_entity.pdbx_description
1 polymer ?
#
loop_
_entity_poly.entity_id
_entity_poly.type
_entity_poly.pdbx_seq_one_letter_code
_entity_poly.pdbx_strand_id
1 'polypeptide(L)'
;MFRTMVGRRKREASTTVEALRKDTDEGTSNGTSSRAYRPSASRPDPESAQETIKWEIEGVSNIDDQGKNSPTITIKGIKWYIRVRTECSDRTQNETNFSIYIYCLEKNHLDVWYADVLSNIRLINRRDKAKDKHEKFSYRFNHSLTNSGYASFIKVADLLSPDQGFISENKIKLEASIAVIKIHGLPSSPASLDFSVPTENISDGVLVIGGKKLFISKQFLAINSPVFEALFFRGFKEAKQNEIELEEVNYDEFVELLNVLYNTDIIITPSNCSYLLKLADRFEIKSVMKRAEHFLCTCYQYPDFALASRLRLADEYNLFEAQHAVLLKLTKLSEVTSLKNQRDYVPISDTVKLLVTDIQLKLTNKN
;
A
#
# COMPACT_ATOMS: atom_id res chain seq x y z
N MET A 1 4.99 -33.60 44.34
CA MET A 1 6.39 -33.18 44.53
C MET A 1 7.10 -33.25 43.18
N PHE A 2 7.02 -32.22 42.33
CA PHE A 2 7.91 -32.07 41.18
C PHE A 2 8.15 -30.58 40.93
N ARG A 3 9.42 -30.19 41.06
CA ARG A 3 9.99 -28.85 40.95
C ARG A 3 10.07 -28.41 39.48
N THR A 4 9.65 -27.19 39.21
CA THR A 4 9.95 -26.45 37.98
C THR A 4 11.41 -25.96 38.03
N MET A 5 12.26 -26.39 37.09
CA MET A 5 13.55 -25.73 36.81
C MET A 5 13.42 -24.89 35.55
N VAL A 6 13.54 -23.57 35.74
CA VAL A 6 13.68 -22.58 34.66
C VAL A 6 15.16 -22.48 34.30
N GLY A 7 15.54 -22.99 33.13
CA GLY A 7 16.85 -22.78 32.53
C GLY A 7 16.76 -21.69 31.45
N ARG A 8 17.27 -20.48 31.76
CA ARG A 8 17.51 -19.41 30.76
C ARG A 8 18.63 -19.87 29.80
N ARG A 9 18.30 -20.12 28.52
CA ARG A 9 19.29 -20.13 27.43
C ARG A 9 19.29 -18.77 26.74
N LYS A 10 20.44 -18.10 26.73
CA LYS A 10 20.73 -16.93 25.88
C LYS A 10 20.54 -17.34 24.42
N ARG A 11 19.70 -16.62 23.67
CA ARG A 11 19.63 -16.73 22.21
C ARG A 11 20.69 -15.81 21.64
N GLU A 12 21.79 -16.39 21.16
CA GLU A 12 22.68 -15.73 20.22
C GLU A 12 22.09 -15.93 18.82
N ALA A 13 21.82 -14.81 18.14
CA ALA A 13 21.30 -14.80 16.78
C ALA A 13 22.44 -15.13 15.81
N SER A 14 22.49 -16.36 15.33
CA SER A 14 23.39 -16.77 14.25
C SER A 14 22.77 -16.33 12.92
N THR A 15 23.39 -15.34 12.29
CA THR A 15 23.07 -14.89 10.92
C THR A 15 23.56 -15.94 9.91
N THR A 16 22.68 -16.29 8.98
CA THR A 16 22.80 -17.41 8.02
C THR A 16 23.84 -17.18 6.90
N VAL A 17 24.97 -16.54 7.19
CA VAL A 17 26.01 -16.21 6.19
C VAL A 17 27.34 -16.90 6.48
N GLU A 18 27.57 -17.45 7.68
CA GLU A 18 28.81 -18.18 7.99
C GLU A 18 28.79 -19.69 7.69
N ALA A 19 27.64 -20.26 7.29
CA ALA A 19 27.52 -21.68 6.94
C ALA A 19 27.84 -22.01 5.46
N LEU A 20 28.39 -21.08 4.69
CA LEU A 20 28.72 -21.25 3.26
C LEU A 20 30.21 -21.04 2.92
N ARG A 21 31.12 -21.12 3.89
CA ARG A 21 32.57 -20.93 3.66
C ARG A 21 33.50 -22.01 4.21
N LYS A 22 33.00 -23.12 4.74
CA LYS A 22 33.84 -24.28 5.07
C LYS A 22 33.17 -25.53 4.55
N ASP A 23 33.71 -26.04 3.44
CA ASP A 23 33.96 -27.46 3.16
C ASP A 23 34.01 -27.71 1.66
N THR A 24 35.12 -27.28 1.05
CA THR A 24 35.81 -28.07 0.02
C THR A 24 37.18 -28.39 0.60
N ASP A 25 37.29 -29.50 1.34
CA ASP A 25 38.18 -30.58 0.96
C ASP A 25 38.04 -31.82 1.87
N GLU A 26 38.20 -32.98 1.23
CA GLU A 26 38.47 -34.31 1.78
C GLU A 26 37.38 -35.13 2.52
N GLY A 27 36.84 -36.11 1.79
CA GLY A 27 37.18 -37.52 2.10
C GLY A 27 36.28 -38.35 3.02
N THR A 28 35.67 -39.37 2.40
CA THR A 28 35.33 -40.72 2.94
C THR A 28 33.99 -41.00 3.66
N SER A 29 33.11 -41.68 2.90
CA SER A 29 32.29 -42.88 3.23
C SER A 29 31.53 -42.96 4.57
N ASN A 30 30.19 -42.96 4.52
CA ASN A 30 29.35 -44.17 4.44
C ASN A 30 27.86 -43.82 4.55
N GLY A 31 27.03 -44.55 3.81
CA GLY A 31 25.64 -44.21 3.53
C GLY A 31 24.64 -44.42 4.67
N THR A 32 23.51 -43.72 4.55
CA THR A 32 22.17 -44.28 4.81
C THR A 32 21.14 -43.36 4.15
N SER A 33 20.21 -43.98 3.43
CA SER A 33 19.13 -43.37 2.66
C SER A 33 18.21 -42.50 3.53
N SER A 34 17.99 -41.24 3.13
CA SER A 34 16.68 -40.61 3.34
C SER A 34 16.40 -39.50 2.30
N ARG A 35 15.42 -39.81 1.44
CA ARG A 35 14.43 -38.95 0.79
C ARG A 35 14.90 -37.57 0.27
N ALA A 36 15.16 -37.53 -1.04
CA ALA A 36 15.32 -36.29 -1.79
C ALA A 36 14.10 -35.37 -1.63
N TYR A 37 14.33 -34.15 -1.13
CA TYR A 37 13.37 -33.06 -1.23
C TYR A 37 13.43 -32.53 -2.67
N ARG A 38 12.40 -32.85 -3.47
CA ARG A 38 12.17 -32.16 -4.74
C ARG A 38 11.71 -30.73 -4.41
N PRO A 39 12.36 -29.68 -4.92
CA PRO A 39 11.76 -28.36 -4.91
C PRO A 39 10.43 -28.46 -5.65
N SER A 40 9.32 -28.15 -4.99
CA SER A 40 8.07 -27.94 -5.70
C SER A 40 8.33 -26.78 -6.66
N ALA A 41 8.10 -27.01 -7.94
CA ALA A 41 7.99 -25.92 -8.90
C ALA A 41 6.75 -25.11 -8.52
N SER A 42 6.91 -24.16 -7.59
CA SER A 42 5.93 -23.10 -7.39
C SER A 42 5.82 -22.39 -8.72
N ARG A 43 4.67 -22.55 -9.37
CA ARG A 43 4.28 -21.74 -10.52
C ARG A 43 4.49 -20.28 -10.14
N PRO A 44 5.07 -19.44 -11.01
CA PRO A 44 5.12 -18.02 -10.76
C PRO A 44 3.69 -17.52 -10.51
N ASP A 45 3.52 -16.79 -9.41
CA ASP A 45 2.31 -16.04 -9.12
C ASP A 45 2.06 -15.05 -10.28
N PRO A 46 0.89 -15.09 -10.97
CA PRO A 46 0.62 -14.25 -12.12
C PRO A 46 0.50 -12.74 -11.81
N GLU A 47 0.64 -12.32 -10.54
CA GLU A 47 0.57 -10.91 -10.09
C GLU A 47 1.92 -10.29 -9.64
N SER A 48 3.07 -10.75 -10.17
CA SER A 48 4.31 -10.00 -9.95
C SER A 48 4.25 -8.68 -10.74
N ALA A 49 3.99 -7.56 -10.06
CA ALA A 49 4.12 -6.24 -10.67
C ALA A 49 5.58 -6.02 -11.06
N GLN A 50 5.83 -5.98 -12.36
CA GLN A 50 7.15 -5.82 -12.95
C GLN A 50 7.14 -4.60 -13.84
N GLU A 51 8.10 -3.72 -13.62
CA GLU A 51 8.35 -2.58 -14.50
C GLU A 51 9.81 -2.61 -14.96
N THR A 52 10.08 -1.95 -16.08
CA THR A 52 11.45 -1.85 -16.62
C THR A 52 11.83 -0.40 -16.84
N ILE A 53 12.89 0.04 -16.18
CA ILE A 53 13.53 1.33 -16.46
C ILE A 53 14.41 1.14 -17.69
N LYS A 54 14.05 1.79 -18.80
CA LYS A 54 14.91 1.90 -19.99
C LYS A 54 15.58 3.26 -19.97
N TRP A 55 16.90 3.30 -19.90
CA TRP A 55 17.65 4.52 -19.69
C TRP A 55 18.81 4.64 -20.67
N GLU A 56 18.75 5.66 -21.54
CA GLU A 56 19.93 6.09 -22.32
C GLU A 56 20.70 7.13 -21.50
N ILE A 57 21.91 6.75 -21.11
CA ILE A 57 22.77 7.56 -20.26
C ILE A 57 23.74 8.31 -21.17
N GLU A 58 23.66 9.63 -21.18
CA GLU A 58 24.57 10.50 -21.90
C GLU A 58 25.74 10.96 -21.02
N GLY A 59 26.88 11.27 -21.66
CA GLY A 59 28.05 11.82 -20.98
C GLY A 59 28.77 10.81 -20.09
N VAL A 60 28.80 9.53 -20.50
CA VAL A 60 29.24 8.41 -19.66
C VAL A 60 30.68 8.56 -19.19
N SER A 61 31.55 9.13 -20.04
CA SER A 61 32.93 9.46 -19.69
C SER A 61 33.09 10.42 -18.49
N ASN A 62 32.05 11.19 -18.18
CA ASN A 62 32.06 12.22 -17.14
C ASN A 62 31.39 11.77 -15.84
N ILE A 63 30.89 10.53 -15.79
CA ILE A 63 30.30 9.99 -14.57
C ILE A 63 31.43 9.65 -13.60
N ASP A 64 31.38 10.23 -12.42
CA ASP A 64 32.33 10.03 -11.33
C ASP A 64 31.68 9.26 -10.16
N ASP A 65 32.24 9.37 -8.96
CA ASP A 65 31.76 8.72 -7.75
C ASP A 65 30.48 9.34 -7.16
N GLN A 66 30.13 10.58 -7.53
CA GLN A 66 28.87 11.22 -7.16
C GLN A 66 27.69 10.56 -7.88
N GLY A 67 27.95 10.09 -9.08
CA GLY A 67 27.03 9.29 -9.87
C GLY A 67 25.90 10.07 -10.52
N LYS A 68 25.06 9.31 -11.24
CA LYS A 68 23.90 9.81 -11.99
C LYS A 68 22.72 8.90 -11.72
N ASN A 69 21.52 9.48 -11.59
CA ASN A 69 20.29 8.74 -11.32
C ASN A 69 19.42 8.65 -12.59
N SER A 70 18.73 7.53 -12.75
CA SER A 70 17.66 7.40 -13.73
C SER A 70 16.42 8.20 -13.29
N PRO A 71 15.44 8.39 -14.19
CA PRO A 71 14.07 8.69 -13.78
C PRO A 71 13.56 7.67 -12.75
N THR A 72 12.64 8.11 -11.91
CA THR A 72 11.99 7.26 -10.91
C THR A 72 10.76 6.59 -11.52
N ILE A 73 10.55 5.31 -11.19
CA ILE A 73 9.32 4.58 -11.47
C ILE A 73 8.63 4.18 -10.16
N THR A 74 7.33 3.88 -10.23
CA THR A 74 6.55 3.42 -9.07
C THR A 74 6.05 2.01 -9.34
N ILE A 75 6.33 1.07 -8.44
CA ILE A 75 5.85 -0.32 -8.51
C ILE A 75 5.17 -0.66 -7.19
N LYS A 76 3.88 -1.02 -7.24
CA LYS A 76 3.05 -1.29 -6.05
C LYS A 76 3.17 -0.20 -4.97
N GLY A 77 3.15 1.07 -5.38
CA GLY A 77 3.23 2.23 -4.48
C GLY A 77 4.65 2.65 -4.04
N ILE A 78 5.66 1.80 -4.24
CA ILE A 78 7.05 2.10 -3.86
C ILE A 78 7.77 2.74 -5.05
N LYS A 79 8.56 3.80 -4.79
CA LYS A 79 9.38 4.48 -5.79
C LYS A 79 10.77 3.85 -5.90
N TRP A 80 11.26 3.71 -7.13
CA TRP A 80 12.54 3.08 -7.45
C TRP A 80 13.32 3.90 -8.49
N TYR A 81 14.66 3.97 -8.37
CA TYR A 81 15.53 4.48 -9.44
C TYR A 81 16.84 3.69 -9.51
N ILE A 82 17.57 3.83 -10.61
CA ILE A 82 18.91 3.29 -10.79
C ILE A 82 19.95 4.40 -10.56
N ARG A 83 20.97 4.15 -9.73
CA ARG A 83 22.18 4.98 -9.70
C ARG A 83 23.30 4.27 -10.42
N VAL A 84 24.00 5.00 -11.27
CA VAL A 84 25.30 4.61 -11.81
C VAL A 84 26.37 5.55 -11.28
N ARG A 85 27.56 5.03 -11.00
CA ARG A 85 28.73 5.82 -10.58
C ARG A 85 30.01 5.06 -10.88
N THR A 86 31.14 5.74 -10.92
CA THR A 86 32.43 5.04 -10.87
C THR A 86 32.74 4.61 -9.45
N GLU A 87 33.36 3.45 -9.30
CA GLU A 87 33.89 2.99 -8.03
C GLU A 87 35.30 2.45 -8.21
N CYS A 88 36.19 2.88 -7.34
CA CYS A 88 37.52 2.34 -7.16
C CYS A 88 37.73 2.15 -5.65
N SER A 89 37.64 0.91 -5.19
CA SER A 89 37.73 0.57 -3.77
C SER A 89 38.33 -0.83 -3.60
N ASP A 90 38.62 -1.24 -2.36
CA ASP A 90 39.03 -2.62 -2.08
C ASP A 90 38.04 -3.66 -2.60
N ARG A 91 36.73 -3.32 -2.62
CA ARG A 91 35.68 -4.19 -3.15
C ARG A 91 35.75 -4.36 -4.66
N THR A 92 36.34 -3.40 -5.38
CA THR A 92 36.63 -3.48 -6.81
C THR A 92 38.08 -3.82 -7.10
N GLN A 93 38.83 -4.33 -6.10
CA GLN A 93 40.25 -4.64 -6.21
C GLN A 93 41.09 -3.44 -6.65
N ASN A 94 40.66 -2.23 -6.28
CA ASN A 94 41.28 -0.97 -6.69
C ASN A 94 41.35 -0.76 -8.22
N GLU A 95 40.48 -1.45 -8.97
CA GLU A 95 40.21 -1.16 -10.38
C GLU A 95 38.98 -0.26 -10.51
N THR A 96 39.04 0.74 -11.40
CA THR A 96 37.93 1.64 -11.67
C THR A 96 36.82 0.92 -12.45
N ASN A 97 35.71 0.70 -11.78
CA ASN A 97 34.54 0.02 -12.32
C ASN A 97 33.36 0.99 -12.44
N PHE A 98 32.55 0.78 -13.48
CA PHE A 98 31.24 1.37 -13.58
C PHE A 98 30.28 0.53 -12.75
N SER A 99 29.70 1.12 -11.73
CA SER A 99 28.83 0.46 -10.77
C SER A 99 27.37 0.81 -11.03
N ILE A 100 26.46 -0.12 -10.71
CA ILE A 100 25.02 0.02 -10.94
C ILE A 100 24.25 -0.48 -9.72
N TYR A 101 23.33 0.35 -9.22
CA TYR A 101 22.52 0.07 -8.04
C TYR A 101 21.06 0.44 -8.26
N ILE A 102 20.15 -0.41 -7.82
CA ILE A 102 18.73 -0.08 -7.69
C ILE A 102 18.51 0.47 -6.27
N TYR A 103 17.85 1.61 -6.19
CA TYR A 103 17.47 2.27 -4.94
C TYR A 103 15.97 2.20 -4.73
N CYS A 104 15.57 1.86 -3.51
CA CYS A 104 14.22 2.00 -2.98
C CYS A 104 14.10 3.35 -2.25
N LEU A 105 13.05 4.11 -2.54
CA LEU A 105 12.82 5.47 -2.02
C LEU A 105 11.73 5.50 -0.95
N GLU A 106 11.44 4.35 -0.34
CA GLU A 106 10.54 4.30 0.81
C GLU A 106 11.15 5.09 1.99
N LYS A 107 10.34 5.97 2.57
CA LYS A 107 10.74 6.88 3.65
C LYS A 107 10.31 6.38 5.02
N ASN A 108 9.54 5.30 5.10
CA ASN A 108 9.16 4.69 6.35
C ASN A 108 10.42 4.17 7.08
N HIS A 109 10.69 4.73 8.25
CA HIS A 109 11.86 4.41 9.08
C HIS A 109 11.64 3.24 10.05
N LEU A 110 10.46 2.61 10.02
CA LEU A 110 10.14 1.48 10.90
C LEU A 110 10.62 0.15 10.29
N ASP A 111 11.17 -0.73 11.12
CA ASP A 111 11.58 -2.10 10.73
C ASP A 111 10.41 -3.08 10.50
N VAL A 112 9.19 -2.56 10.37
CA VAL A 112 7.99 -3.35 10.15
C VAL A 112 7.74 -3.65 8.68
N TRP A 113 8.46 -2.99 7.77
CA TRP A 113 8.24 -3.13 6.33
C TRP A 113 9.41 -3.77 5.60
N TYR A 114 9.08 -4.48 4.53
CA TYR A 114 10.07 -4.93 3.55
C TYR A 114 9.43 -5.17 2.17
N ALA A 115 10.26 -5.14 1.14
CA ALA A 115 9.91 -5.53 -0.22
C ALA A 115 10.89 -6.60 -0.74
N ASP A 116 10.37 -7.78 -1.08
CA ASP A 116 11.16 -8.84 -1.75
C ASP A 116 11.12 -8.60 -3.25
N VAL A 117 12.29 -8.43 -3.86
CA VAL A 117 12.45 -7.98 -5.24
C VAL A 117 13.35 -8.92 -6.03
N LEU A 118 12.92 -9.27 -7.24
CA LEU A 118 13.77 -9.86 -8.27
C LEU A 118 14.16 -8.77 -9.28
N SER A 119 15.45 -8.65 -9.57
CA SER A 119 15.98 -7.66 -10.50
C SER A 119 16.78 -8.31 -11.62
N ASN A 120 16.66 -7.76 -12.82
CA ASN A 120 17.47 -8.11 -13.99
C ASN A 120 17.99 -6.83 -14.63
N ILE A 121 19.30 -6.61 -14.54
CA ILE A 121 19.99 -5.45 -15.12
C ILE A 121 20.67 -5.90 -16.41
N ARG A 122 20.47 -5.13 -17.46
CA ARG A 122 21.00 -5.37 -18.80
C ARG A 122 21.66 -4.13 -19.34
N LEU A 123 22.97 -4.20 -19.57
CA LEU A 123 23.70 -3.21 -20.36
C LEU A 123 23.67 -3.66 -21.82
N ILE A 124 23.08 -2.83 -22.67
CA ILE A 124 22.83 -3.16 -24.07
C ILE A 124 24.11 -2.97 -24.89
N ASN A 125 24.49 -4.02 -25.60
CA ASN A 125 25.47 -3.94 -26.66
C ASN A 125 24.78 -3.45 -27.95
N ARG A 126 25.27 -2.37 -28.54
CA ARG A 126 24.63 -1.73 -29.70
C ARG A 126 24.93 -2.44 -31.02
N ARG A 127 25.87 -3.39 -31.03
CA ARG A 127 26.33 -4.11 -32.24
C ARG A 127 25.88 -5.56 -32.25
N ASP A 128 25.90 -6.23 -31.11
CA ASP A 128 25.61 -7.65 -30.98
C ASP A 128 24.83 -7.93 -29.70
N LYS A 129 23.53 -8.21 -29.85
CA LYS A 129 22.63 -8.50 -28.73
C LYS A 129 23.08 -9.70 -27.88
N ALA A 130 23.83 -10.66 -28.44
CA ALA A 130 24.35 -11.80 -27.67
C ALA A 130 25.45 -11.38 -26.68
N LYS A 131 26.03 -10.18 -26.86
CA LYS A 131 27.02 -9.58 -25.96
C LYS A 131 26.43 -8.58 -24.98
N ASP A 132 25.10 -8.49 -24.89
CA ASP A 132 24.45 -7.76 -23.78
C ASP A 132 25.03 -8.29 -22.46
N LYS A 133 25.44 -7.39 -21.56
CA LYS A 133 25.87 -7.81 -20.23
C LYS A 133 24.64 -7.87 -19.33
N HIS A 134 24.43 -9.02 -18.69
CA HIS A 134 23.31 -9.27 -17.80
C HIS A 134 23.79 -9.56 -16.38
N GLU A 135 23.07 -9.01 -15.40
CA GLU A 135 23.22 -9.38 -14.00
C GLU A 135 21.84 -9.49 -13.35
N LYS A 136 21.65 -10.49 -12.49
CA LYS A 136 20.39 -10.73 -11.79
C LYS A 136 20.62 -10.92 -10.31
N PHE A 137 19.71 -10.38 -9.51
CA PHE A 137 19.73 -10.60 -8.08
C PHE A 137 18.31 -10.68 -7.50
N SER A 138 18.23 -11.33 -6.34
CA SER A 138 17.10 -11.29 -5.44
C SER A 138 17.52 -10.52 -4.19
N TYR A 139 16.71 -9.56 -3.75
CA TYR A 139 17.04 -8.76 -2.58
C TYR A 139 15.81 -8.35 -1.79
N ARG A 140 15.97 -8.26 -0.48
CA ARG A 140 14.97 -7.70 0.43
C ARG A 140 15.33 -6.28 0.77
N PHE A 141 14.55 -5.33 0.27
CA PHE A 141 14.66 -3.92 0.63
C PHE A 141 13.89 -3.65 1.92
N ASN A 142 14.44 -2.82 2.80
CA ASN A 142 13.80 -2.33 4.02
C ASN A 142 14.43 -0.98 4.41
N HIS A 143 14.08 -0.43 5.57
CA HIS A 143 14.57 0.87 6.02
C HIS A 143 16.11 0.96 6.11
N SER A 144 16.79 -0.14 6.47
CA SER A 144 18.26 -0.20 6.60
C SER A 144 18.96 -0.62 5.30
N LEU A 145 18.24 -1.31 4.42
CA LEU A 145 18.76 -1.90 3.18
C LEU A 145 18.03 -1.28 1.98
N THR A 146 18.33 -0.02 1.72
CA THR A 146 17.60 0.80 0.72
C THR A 146 18.14 0.67 -0.70
N ASN A 147 19.28 -0.01 -0.90
CA ASN A 147 19.83 -0.24 -2.24
C ASN A 147 20.48 -1.62 -2.37
N SER A 148 20.56 -2.10 -3.61
CA SER A 148 21.29 -3.31 -3.97
C SER A 148 21.73 -3.25 -5.43
N GLY A 149 22.86 -3.90 -5.74
CA GLY A 149 23.46 -3.87 -7.06
C GLY A 149 24.91 -4.33 -7.07
N TYR A 150 25.67 -3.87 -8.06
CA TYR A 150 27.01 -4.34 -8.36
C TYR A 150 27.99 -3.18 -8.41
N ALA A 151 29.05 -3.22 -7.58
CA ALA A 151 30.15 -2.25 -7.76
C ALA A 151 31.03 -2.56 -8.95
N SER A 152 31.36 -3.84 -9.12
CA SER A 152 32.15 -4.32 -10.23
C SER A 152 31.20 -4.87 -11.28
N PHE A 153 30.41 -3.98 -11.92
CA PHE A 153 29.54 -4.39 -13.01
C PHE A 153 30.37 -4.54 -14.29
N ILE A 154 31.08 -3.49 -14.70
CA ILE A 154 32.01 -3.52 -15.83
C ILE A 154 33.17 -2.57 -15.59
N LYS A 155 34.38 -2.92 -16.03
CA LYS A 155 35.52 -1.99 -15.96
C LYS A 155 35.23 -0.77 -16.82
N VAL A 156 35.61 0.42 -16.33
CA VAL A 156 35.39 1.67 -17.10
C VAL A 156 36.16 1.62 -18.42
N ALA A 157 37.37 1.04 -18.44
CA ALA A 157 38.16 0.88 -19.65
C ALA A 157 37.42 0.06 -20.73
N ASP A 158 36.74 -1.02 -20.34
CA ASP A 158 35.98 -1.87 -21.26
C ASP A 158 34.69 -1.18 -21.71
N LEU A 159 33.99 -0.49 -20.80
CA LEU A 159 32.76 0.23 -21.11
C LEU A 159 32.99 1.36 -22.12
N LEU A 160 34.10 2.09 -21.97
CA LEU A 160 34.44 3.24 -22.82
C LEU A 160 35.15 2.82 -24.11
N SER A 161 35.58 1.57 -24.24
CA SER A 161 36.18 1.06 -25.47
C SER A 161 35.12 0.87 -26.55
N PRO A 162 35.19 1.61 -27.69
CA PRO A 162 34.21 1.47 -28.76
C PRO A 162 34.13 0.05 -29.33
N ASP A 163 35.24 -0.69 -29.31
CA ASP A 163 35.33 -2.05 -29.84
C ASP A 163 34.48 -3.06 -29.07
N GLN A 164 34.23 -2.79 -27.78
CA GLN A 164 33.33 -3.60 -26.95
C GLN A 164 31.85 -3.42 -27.34
N GLY A 165 31.49 -2.32 -28.03
CA GLY A 165 30.16 -2.12 -28.61
C GLY A 165 29.07 -1.65 -27.65
N PHE A 166 29.39 -1.35 -26.38
CA PHE A 166 28.42 -0.82 -25.40
C PHE A 166 28.14 0.69 -25.55
N ILE A 167 29.15 1.44 -26.01
CA ILE A 167 29.11 2.91 -26.10
C ILE A 167 29.02 3.41 -27.54
N SER A 168 28.26 4.47 -27.75
CA SER A 168 28.21 5.24 -29.01
C SER A 168 27.92 6.70 -28.67
N GLU A 169 28.64 7.64 -29.28
CA GLU A 169 28.45 9.10 -29.05
C GLU A 169 28.50 9.49 -27.56
N ASN A 170 29.35 8.83 -26.77
CA ASN A 170 29.43 8.98 -25.32
C ASN A 170 28.11 8.64 -24.58
N LYS A 171 27.29 7.75 -25.16
CA LYS A 171 26.03 7.26 -24.60
C LYS A 171 26.01 5.75 -24.45
N ILE A 172 25.44 5.24 -23.36
CA ILE A 172 25.14 3.81 -23.16
C ILE A 172 23.64 3.59 -22.96
N LYS A 173 23.16 2.38 -23.20
CA LYS A 173 21.76 1.99 -22.95
C LYS A 173 21.70 0.95 -21.85
N LEU A 174 20.96 1.26 -20.80
CA LEU A 174 20.74 0.40 -19.64
C LEU A 174 19.26 0.06 -19.53
N GLU A 175 18.95 -1.19 -19.24
CA GLU A 175 17.62 -1.63 -18.83
C GLU A 175 17.68 -2.33 -17.47
N ALA A 176 16.82 -1.95 -16.54
CA ALA A 176 16.63 -2.71 -15.30
C ALA A 176 15.16 -3.08 -15.14
N SER A 177 14.89 -4.38 -15.21
CA SER A 177 13.58 -4.93 -14.84
C SER A 177 13.55 -5.19 -13.35
N ILE A 178 12.54 -4.65 -12.67
CA ILE A 178 12.33 -4.75 -11.23
C ILE A 178 10.97 -5.41 -11.03
N ALA A 179 10.94 -6.60 -10.43
CA ALA A 179 9.72 -7.32 -10.09
C ALA A 179 9.57 -7.34 -8.57
N VAL A 180 8.52 -6.69 -8.06
CA VAL A 180 8.20 -6.70 -6.63
C VAL A 180 7.31 -7.90 -6.33
N ILE A 181 7.90 -8.92 -5.71
CA ILE A 181 7.26 -10.20 -5.44
C ILE A 181 6.35 -10.09 -4.22
N LYS A 182 6.82 -9.42 -3.18
CA LYS A 182 6.10 -9.28 -1.91
C LYS A 182 6.37 -7.94 -1.28
N ILE A 183 5.33 -7.33 -0.71
CA ILE A 183 5.43 -6.17 0.17
C ILE A 183 4.81 -6.56 1.51
N HIS A 184 5.44 -6.13 2.59
CA HIS A 184 4.90 -6.22 3.94
C HIS A 184 5.09 -4.88 4.65
N GLY A 185 4.16 -4.51 5.53
CA GLY A 185 4.29 -3.35 6.41
C GLY A 185 4.23 -1.97 5.73
N LEU A 186 3.96 -1.92 4.42
CA LEU A 186 3.61 -0.69 3.71
C LEU A 186 2.14 -0.71 3.35
N PRO A 187 1.48 0.46 3.29
CA PRO A 187 0.17 0.56 2.66
C PRO A 187 0.31 0.05 1.23
N SER A 188 -0.49 -0.95 0.86
CA SER A 188 -0.76 -1.18 -0.55
C SER A 188 -1.27 0.15 -1.12
N SER A 189 -0.87 0.52 -2.35
CA SER A 189 -1.62 1.56 -3.10
C SER A 189 -3.09 1.20 -2.97
N PRO A 190 -4.00 2.14 -2.63
CA PRO A 190 -5.32 1.74 -2.19
C PRO A 190 -5.95 0.89 -3.27
N ALA A 191 -6.11 -0.40 -2.99
CA ALA A 191 -6.62 -1.36 -3.94
C ALA A 191 -8.13 -1.16 -4.00
N SER A 192 -8.58 -0.07 -4.64
CA SER A 192 -9.99 0.07 -4.97
C SER A 192 -10.35 -1.03 -5.96
N LEU A 193 -11.47 -1.69 -5.74
CA LEU A 193 -12.04 -2.57 -6.73
C LEU A 193 -12.59 -1.75 -7.89
N ASP A 194 -12.26 -2.16 -9.12
CA ASP A 194 -12.84 -1.59 -10.32
C ASP A 194 -14.20 -2.24 -10.60
N PHE A 195 -15.26 -1.56 -10.19
CA PHE A 195 -16.64 -2.00 -10.42
C PHE A 195 -17.15 -1.68 -11.83
N SER A 196 -16.35 -1.03 -12.69
CA SER A 196 -16.75 -0.72 -14.08
C SER A 196 -16.64 -1.91 -15.02
N VAL A 197 -15.99 -2.99 -14.58
CA VAL A 197 -15.84 -4.25 -15.30
C VAL A 197 -16.35 -5.42 -14.45
N PRO A 198 -16.89 -6.48 -15.08
CA PRO A 198 -17.32 -7.66 -14.33
C PRO A 198 -16.12 -8.44 -13.78
N THR A 199 -16.22 -8.86 -12.53
CA THR A 199 -15.28 -9.79 -11.92
C THR A 199 -15.77 -11.22 -12.14
N GLU A 200 -14.95 -12.03 -12.82
CA GLU A 200 -15.32 -13.40 -13.19
C GLU A 200 -15.73 -14.23 -11.96
N ASN A 201 -16.85 -14.95 -12.07
CA ASN A 201 -17.45 -15.79 -11.01
C ASN A 201 -17.89 -15.04 -9.74
N ILE A 202 -17.78 -13.71 -9.67
CA ILE A 202 -18.18 -12.91 -8.50
C ILE A 202 -19.34 -11.97 -8.84
N SER A 203 -19.28 -11.30 -9.99
CA SER A 203 -20.32 -10.37 -10.42
C SER A 203 -21.54 -11.12 -10.97
N ASP A 204 -22.70 -10.95 -10.32
CA ASP A 204 -23.98 -11.59 -10.67
C ASP A 204 -25.13 -10.55 -10.81
N GLY A 205 -24.80 -9.25 -10.80
CA GLY A 205 -25.73 -8.16 -11.03
C GLY A 205 -25.07 -6.88 -11.53
N VAL A 206 -25.88 -6.01 -12.13
CA VAL A 206 -25.46 -4.69 -12.61
C VAL A 206 -26.36 -3.62 -12.00
N LEU A 207 -25.76 -2.64 -11.34
CA LEU A 207 -26.42 -1.40 -10.95
C LEU A 207 -26.11 -0.32 -11.99
N VAL A 208 -27.11 0.46 -12.37
CA VAL A 208 -26.97 1.57 -13.33
C VAL A 208 -27.20 2.89 -12.61
N ILE A 209 -26.22 3.78 -12.64
CA ILE A 209 -26.29 5.10 -11.99
C ILE A 209 -25.90 6.16 -13.02
N GLY A 210 -26.84 7.03 -13.38
CA GLY A 210 -26.61 8.06 -14.40
C GLY A 210 -26.12 7.50 -15.73
N GLY A 211 -26.63 6.33 -16.14
CA GLY A 211 -26.24 5.62 -17.36
C GLY A 211 -24.89 4.87 -17.29
N LYS A 212 -24.15 4.96 -16.19
CA LYS A 212 -22.91 4.19 -15.97
C LYS A 212 -23.21 2.88 -15.23
N LYS A 213 -22.53 1.80 -15.61
CA LYS A 213 -22.73 0.45 -15.07
C LYS A 213 -21.72 0.14 -13.95
N LEU A 214 -22.22 -0.48 -12.89
CA LEU A 214 -21.45 -1.05 -11.78
C LEU A 214 -21.75 -2.55 -11.66
N PHE A 215 -20.73 -3.38 -11.83
CA PHE A 215 -20.85 -4.83 -11.71
C PHE A 215 -20.64 -5.24 -10.25
N ILE A 216 -21.64 -5.89 -9.65
CA ILE A 216 -21.69 -6.17 -8.21
C ILE A 216 -22.01 -7.63 -7.91
N SER A 217 -21.80 -8.04 -6.66
CA SER A 217 -22.36 -9.28 -6.10
C SER A 217 -23.67 -8.96 -5.34
N LYS A 218 -24.81 -9.40 -5.89
CA LYS A 218 -26.16 -9.26 -5.31
C LYS A 218 -26.23 -9.89 -3.93
N GLN A 219 -25.69 -11.10 -3.77
CA GLN A 219 -25.68 -11.79 -2.48
C GLN A 219 -24.87 -11.02 -1.43
N PHE A 220 -23.69 -10.51 -1.78
CA PHE A 220 -22.85 -9.76 -0.84
C PHE A 220 -23.52 -8.46 -0.40
N LEU A 221 -24.11 -7.71 -1.33
CA LEU A 221 -24.86 -6.49 -1.00
C LEU A 221 -26.09 -6.81 -0.14
N ALA A 222 -26.86 -7.85 -0.46
CA ALA A 222 -28.03 -8.25 0.31
C ALA A 222 -27.70 -8.66 1.75
N ILE A 223 -26.60 -9.37 1.98
CA ILE A 223 -26.14 -9.74 3.34
C ILE A 223 -25.86 -8.48 4.18
N ASN A 224 -25.38 -7.41 3.54
CA ASN A 224 -24.97 -6.18 4.22
C ASN A 224 -26.04 -5.09 4.23
N SER A 225 -27.14 -5.25 3.49
CA SER A 225 -28.17 -4.24 3.30
C SER A 225 -29.54 -4.91 3.13
N PRO A 226 -30.45 -4.73 4.10
CA PRO A 226 -31.85 -5.15 3.97
C PRO A 226 -32.54 -4.53 2.75
N VAL A 227 -32.16 -3.31 2.35
CA VAL A 227 -32.67 -2.64 1.16
C VAL A 227 -32.27 -3.40 -0.10
N PHE A 228 -31.01 -3.80 -0.24
CA PHE A 228 -30.55 -4.61 -1.37
C PHE A 228 -31.09 -6.05 -1.32
N GLU A 229 -31.25 -6.64 -0.14
CA GLU A 229 -31.91 -7.94 0.00
C GLU A 229 -33.34 -7.91 -0.53
N ALA A 230 -34.11 -6.89 -0.13
CA ALA A 230 -35.45 -6.67 -0.66
C ALA A 230 -35.43 -6.44 -2.18
N LEU A 231 -34.57 -5.53 -2.65
CA LEU A 231 -34.45 -5.16 -4.07
C LEU A 231 -34.15 -6.36 -4.97
N PHE A 232 -33.26 -7.25 -4.53
CA PHE A 232 -32.80 -8.38 -5.34
C PHE A 232 -33.62 -9.67 -5.17
N PHE A 233 -34.20 -9.92 -3.99
CA PHE A 233 -34.72 -11.25 -3.65
C PHE A 233 -36.18 -11.29 -3.19
N ARG A 234 -36.82 -10.17 -2.80
CA ARG A 234 -38.22 -10.18 -2.30
C ARG A 234 -39.30 -10.07 -3.38
N GLY A 235 -38.98 -10.44 -4.63
CA GLY A 235 -39.97 -10.63 -5.70
C GLY A 235 -40.49 -9.34 -6.37
N PHE A 236 -39.81 -8.21 -6.19
CA PHE A 236 -40.06 -6.99 -6.96
C PHE A 236 -39.78 -7.18 -8.46
N LYS A 237 -40.23 -6.25 -9.32
CA LYS A 237 -40.01 -6.36 -10.77
C LYS A 237 -38.51 -6.38 -11.10
N GLU A 238 -37.75 -5.63 -10.32
CA GLU A 238 -36.31 -5.44 -10.31
C GLU A 238 -35.56 -6.73 -9.97
N ALA A 239 -36.13 -7.61 -9.14
CA ALA A 239 -35.55 -8.91 -8.80
C ALA A 239 -35.39 -9.83 -10.04
N LYS A 240 -36.17 -9.58 -11.10
CA LYS A 240 -36.11 -10.31 -12.37
C LYS A 240 -35.22 -9.63 -13.41
N GLN A 241 -34.64 -8.47 -13.09
CA GLN A 241 -33.80 -7.69 -14.00
C GLN A 241 -32.31 -7.99 -13.77
N ASN A 242 -31.56 -8.00 -14.87
CA ASN A 242 -30.10 -8.10 -14.83
C ASN A 242 -29.45 -6.73 -14.55
N GLU A 243 -30.09 -5.65 -14.97
CA GLU A 243 -29.65 -4.27 -14.76
C GLU A 243 -30.73 -3.54 -13.95
N ILE A 244 -30.32 -2.92 -12.84
CA ILE A 244 -31.22 -2.21 -11.93
C ILE A 244 -30.75 -0.76 -11.84
N GLU A 245 -31.61 0.18 -12.20
CA GLU A 245 -31.31 1.60 -12.14
C GLU A 245 -31.47 2.14 -10.70
N LEU A 246 -30.48 2.89 -10.23
CA LEU A 246 -30.55 3.60 -8.96
C LEU A 246 -30.60 5.10 -9.23
N GLU A 247 -31.77 5.68 -8.98
CA GLU A 247 -32.01 7.12 -9.13
C GLU A 247 -31.52 7.92 -7.90
N GLU A 248 -31.20 9.19 -8.12
CA GLU A 248 -30.79 10.14 -7.07
C GLU A 248 -29.53 9.71 -6.29
N VAL A 249 -28.61 9.00 -6.94
CA VAL A 249 -27.31 8.60 -6.37
C VAL A 249 -26.19 9.18 -7.23
N ASN A 250 -25.15 9.73 -6.59
CA ASN A 250 -23.93 10.10 -7.30
C ASN A 250 -23.07 8.85 -7.54
N TYR A 251 -22.66 8.65 -8.80
CA TYR A 251 -21.87 7.47 -9.20
C TYR A 251 -20.57 7.33 -8.41
N ASP A 252 -19.79 8.40 -8.28
CA ASP A 252 -18.46 8.36 -7.65
C ASP A 252 -18.58 8.12 -6.13
N GLU A 253 -19.55 8.78 -5.48
CA GLU A 253 -19.85 8.56 -4.06
C GLU A 253 -20.29 7.12 -3.77
N PHE A 254 -21.07 6.51 -4.68
CA PHE A 254 -21.50 5.13 -4.55
C PHE A 254 -20.37 4.13 -4.79
N VAL A 255 -19.43 4.43 -5.70
CA VAL A 255 -18.21 3.64 -5.87
C VAL A 255 -17.36 3.68 -4.60
N GLU A 256 -17.22 4.82 -3.94
CA GLU A 256 -16.54 4.89 -2.64
C GLU A 256 -17.28 4.09 -1.56
N LEU A 257 -18.62 4.15 -1.50
CA LEU A 257 -19.42 3.31 -0.60
C LEU A 257 -19.15 1.82 -0.81
N LEU A 258 -19.14 1.36 -2.06
CA LEU A 258 -18.84 -0.04 -2.38
C LEU A 258 -17.42 -0.41 -1.95
N ASN A 259 -16.43 0.44 -2.25
CA ASN A 259 -15.05 0.18 -1.84
C ASN A 259 -14.90 0.10 -0.31
N VAL A 260 -15.60 0.95 0.45
CA VAL A 260 -15.63 0.86 1.91
C VAL A 260 -16.33 -0.43 2.34
N LEU A 261 -17.48 -0.78 1.76
CA LEU A 261 -18.25 -1.97 2.11
C LEU A 261 -17.51 -3.29 1.83
N TYR A 262 -16.78 -3.38 0.71
CA TYR A 262 -15.96 -4.52 0.35
C TYR A 262 -14.62 -4.59 1.13
N ASN A 263 -14.42 -3.69 2.10
CA ASN A 263 -13.20 -3.60 2.91
C ASN A 263 -11.92 -3.48 2.07
N THR A 264 -11.99 -2.69 1.01
CA THR A 264 -10.79 -2.24 0.29
C THR A 264 -10.01 -1.22 1.12
N ASP A 265 -8.88 -0.76 0.58
CA ASP A 265 -8.04 0.27 1.20
C ASP A 265 -8.64 1.70 1.16
N ILE A 266 -9.81 1.89 0.54
CA ILE A 266 -10.52 3.18 0.62
C ILE A 266 -11.02 3.38 2.06
N ILE A 267 -10.52 4.43 2.69
CA ILE A 267 -10.82 4.79 4.07
C ILE A 267 -11.84 5.93 4.16
N ILE A 268 -12.49 6.03 5.32
CA ILE A 268 -13.34 7.16 5.66
C ILE A 268 -12.45 8.33 6.09
N THR A 269 -12.75 9.50 5.54
CA THR A 269 -12.04 10.77 5.68
C THR A 269 -13.05 11.90 5.91
N PRO A 270 -12.62 13.11 6.32
CA PRO A 270 -13.54 14.24 6.48
C PRO A 270 -14.29 14.58 5.20
N SER A 271 -13.67 14.40 4.03
CA SER A 271 -14.25 14.73 2.72
C SER A 271 -15.31 13.75 2.25
N ASN A 272 -15.28 12.48 2.68
CA ASN A 272 -16.24 11.47 2.24
C ASN A 272 -17.24 11.03 3.32
N CYS A 273 -16.95 11.27 4.60
CA CYS A 273 -17.77 10.79 5.72
C CYS A 273 -19.24 11.20 5.61
N SER A 274 -19.53 12.45 5.17
CA SER A 274 -20.90 12.95 5.10
C SER A 274 -21.76 12.21 4.09
N TYR A 275 -21.28 12.01 2.85
CA TYR A 275 -22.08 11.32 1.84
C TYR A 275 -22.06 9.80 2.07
N LEU A 276 -20.98 9.24 2.64
CA LEU A 276 -20.94 7.83 3.01
C LEU A 276 -21.98 7.50 4.08
N LEU A 277 -22.16 8.37 5.09
CA LEU A 277 -23.22 8.24 6.07
C LEU A 277 -24.60 8.32 5.42
N LYS A 278 -24.83 9.32 4.55
CA LYS A 278 -26.08 9.47 3.80
C LYS A 278 -26.45 8.21 3.00
N LEU A 279 -25.49 7.66 2.25
CA LEU A 279 -25.70 6.46 1.46
C LEU A 279 -25.88 5.21 2.33
N ALA A 280 -25.05 5.05 3.37
CA ALA A 280 -25.15 3.92 4.27
C ALA A 280 -26.46 3.91 5.04
N ASP A 281 -27.00 5.07 5.42
CA ASP A 281 -28.33 5.20 6.01
C ASP A 281 -29.43 4.85 4.99
N ARG A 282 -29.40 5.46 3.80
CA ARG A 282 -30.37 5.20 2.72
C ARG A 282 -30.47 3.73 2.34
N PHE A 283 -29.34 3.02 2.28
CA PHE A 283 -29.29 1.60 1.94
C PHE A 283 -29.22 0.69 3.18
N GLU A 284 -29.39 1.22 4.39
CA GLU A 284 -29.35 0.47 5.65
C GLU A 284 -28.08 -0.40 5.86
N ILE A 285 -26.92 0.10 5.43
CA ILE A 285 -25.63 -0.58 5.51
C ILE A 285 -24.97 -0.33 6.88
N LYS A 286 -25.36 -1.13 7.87
CA LYS A 286 -24.91 -0.99 9.28
C LYS A 286 -23.40 -1.06 9.47
N SER A 287 -22.69 -1.86 8.66
CA SER A 287 -21.24 -2.02 8.76
C SER A 287 -20.50 -0.71 8.42
N VAL A 288 -20.96 0.02 7.41
CA VAL A 288 -20.40 1.32 7.02
C VAL A 288 -20.77 2.39 8.05
N MET A 289 -22.01 2.40 8.56
CA MET A 289 -22.43 3.31 9.65
C MET A 289 -21.51 3.19 10.87
N LYS A 290 -21.23 1.95 11.32
CA LYS A 290 -20.31 1.69 12.44
C LYS A 290 -18.88 2.15 12.17
N ARG A 291 -18.37 1.95 10.96
CA ARG A 291 -17.03 2.42 10.58
C ARG A 291 -16.97 3.95 10.56
N ALA A 292 -18.01 4.61 10.06
CA ALA A 292 -18.11 6.06 10.07
C ALA A 292 -18.21 6.61 11.49
N GLU A 293 -19.00 6.00 12.37
CA GLU A 293 -19.06 6.35 13.80
C GLU A 293 -17.69 6.21 14.47
N HIS A 294 -16.99 5.10 14.25
CA HIS A 294 -15.65 4.90 14.79
C HIS A 294 -14.66 5.96 14.28
N PHE A 295 -14.72 6.30 12.99
CA PHE A 295 -13.93 7.38 12.41
C PHE A 295 -14.25 8.72 13.12
N LEU A 296 -15.54 9.05 13.28
CA LEU A 296 -15.97 10.25 13.99
C LEU A 296 -15.54 10.28 15.46
N CYS A 297 -15.24 9.15 16.09
CA CYS A 297 -14.61 9.09 17.42
C CYS A 297 -13.09 9.37 17.35
N THR A 298 -12.40 8.79 16.36
CA THR A 298 -10.93 8.66 16.37
C THR A 298 -10.17 9.53 15.37
N CYS A 299 -10.84 10.39 14.60
CA CYS A 299 -10.25 11.22 13.54
C CYS A 299 -9.35 12.41 14.02
N TYR A 300 -8.53 12.21 15.06
CA TYR A 300 -7.67 13.24 15.66
C TYR A 300 -6.59 13.78 14.73
N GLN A 301 -6.20 12.99 13.72
CA GLN A 301 -5.22 13.34 12.72
C GLN A 301 -5.70 14.41 11.73
N TYR A 302 -6.98 14.79 11.76
CA TYR A 302 -7.56 15.82 10.91
C TYR A 302 -7.92 17.05 11.75
N PRO A 303 -6.95 17.95 12.02
CA PRO A 303 -7.18 19.12 12.90
C PRO A 303 -8.23 20.08 12.32
N ASP A 304 -8.37 20.14 11.00
CA ASP A 304 -9.34 21.00 10.32
C ASP A 304 -10.77 20.43 10.31
N PHE A 305 -10.95 19.17 10.74
CA PHE A 305 -12.27 18.57 10.81
C PHE A 305 -12.97 19.00 12.11
N ALA A 306 -13.73 20.09 11.99
CA ALA A 306 -14.35 20.79 13.11
C ALA A 306 -15.21 19.89 14.01
N LEU A 307 -15.17 20.18 15.32
CA LEU A 307 -15.92 19.43 16.32
C LEU A 307 -17.43 19.53 16.11
N ALA A 308 -17.95 20.69 15.68
CA ALA A 308 -19.36 20.84 15.33
C ALA A 308 -19.76 19.98 14.13
N SER A 309 -18.91 19.84 13.11
CA SER A 309 -19.19 18.97 11.96
C SER A 309 -19.29 17.50 12.39
N ARG A 310 -18.40 17.06 13.28
CA ARG A 310 -18.45 15.71 13.86
C ARG A 310 -19.74 15.50 14.67
N LEU A 311 -20.08 16.46 15.54
CA LEU A 311 -21.29 16.38 16.38
C LEU A 311 -22.56 16.41 15.54
N ARG A 312 -22.61 17.26 14.50
CA ARG A 312 -23.72 17.35 13.56
C ARG A 312 -23.97 16.02 12.85
N LEU A 313 -22.92 15.42 12.29
CA LEU A 313 -23.05 14.10 11.65
C LEU A 313 -23.47 13.02 12.66
N ALA A 314 -22.93 13.07 13.88
CA ALA A 314 -23.30 12.11 14.92
C ALA A 314 -24.76 12.28 15.39
N ASP A 315 -25.27 13.51 15.40
CA ASP A 315 -26.68 13.82 15.70
C ASP A 315 -27.61 13.39 14.55
N GLU A 316 -27.31 13.82 13.31
CA GLU A 316 -28.09 13.55 12.11
C GLU A 316 -28.34 12.05 11.88
N TYR A 317 -27.34 11.21 12.16
CA TYR A 317 -27.40 9.75 11.94
C TYR A 317 -27.52 8.93 13.24
N ASN A 318 -27.84 9.56 14.38
CA ASN A 318 -28.00 8.90 15.69
C ASN A 318 -26.80 8.03 16.12
N LEU A 319 -25.59 8.52 15.90
CA LEU A 319 -24.32 7.85 16.23
C LEU A 319 -23.89 8.20 17.67
N PHE A 320 -24.52 7.55 18.65
CA PHE A 320 -24.39 7.90 20.07
C PHE A 320 -22.96 7.79 20.62
N GLU A 321 -22.14 6.87 20.13
CA GLU A 321 -20.74 6.76 20.59
C GLU A 321 -19.92 7.96 20.10
N ALA A 322 -20.16 8.41 18.86
CA ALA A 322 -19.53 9.61 18.32
C ALA A 322 -20.02 10.88 19.03
N GLN A 323 -21.32 10.99 19.35
CA GLN A 323 -21.84 12.09 20.14
C GLN A 323 -21.14 12.15 21.50
N HIS A 324 -21.11 11.02 22.23
CA HIS A 324 -20.46 10.92 23.53
C HIS A 324 -18.96 11.27 23.46
N ALA A 325 -18.22 10.73 22.48
CA ALA A 325 -16.80 10.99 22.30
C ALA A 325 -16.50 12.47 22.02
N VAL A 326 -17.37 13.16 21.26
CA VAL A 326 -17.24 14.59 21.00
C VAL A 326 -17.52 15.39 22.28
N LEU A 327 -18.60 15.08 23.00
CA LEU A 327 -18.99 15.78 24.22
C LEU A 327 -17.95 15.65 25.34
N LEU A 328 -17.30 14.49 25.48
CA LEU A 328 -16.22 14.28 26.46
C LEU A 328 -15.00 15.20 26.26
N LYS A 329 -14.82 15.76 25.05
CA LYS A 329 -13.72 16.70 24.78
C LYS A 329 -13.99 18.10 25.30
N LEU A 330 -15.25 18.42 25.63
CA LEU A 330 -15.63 19.72 26.16
C LEU A 330 -15.30 19.78 27.65
N THR A 331 -14.04 20.08 27.94
CA THR A 331 -13.49 20.13 29.29
C THR A 331 -13.31 21.56 29.80
N LYS A 332 -13.40 22.57 28.92
CA LYS A 332 -13.24 23.99 29.24
C LYS A 332 -14.40 24.82 28.67
N LEU A 333 -14.77 25.90 29.35
CA LEU A 333 -15.79 26.83 28.86
C LEU A 333 -15.45 27.45 27.50
N SER A 334 -14.16 27.70 27.23
CA SER A 334 -13.70 28.19 25.93
C SER A 334 -13.99 27.22 24.77
N GLU A 335 -13.91 25.92 25.01
CA GLU A 335 -14.19 24.87 24.01
C GLU A 335 -15.70 24.83 23.70
N VAL A 336 -16.54 24.94 24.72
CA VAL A 336 -18.01 25.01 24.56
C VAL A 336 -18.40 26.26 23.76
N THR A 337 -17.86 27.43 24.13
CA THR A 337 -18.12 28.68 23.40
C THR A 337 -17.65 28.59 21.95
N SER A 338 -16.46 28.02 21.72
CA SER A 338 -15.94 27.81 20.37
C SER A 338 -16.83 26.88 19.55
N LEU A 339 -17.32 25.79 20.14
CA LEU A 339 -18.24 24.86 19.46
C LEU A 339 -19.53 25.56 19.04
N LYS A 340 -20.15 26.31 19.97
CA LYS A 340 -21.43 27.02 19.72
C LYS A 340 -21.34 28.07 18.61
N ASN A 341 -20.15 28.62 18.36
CA ASN A 341 -19.90 29.61 17.32
C ASN A 341 -19.65 29.01 15.92
N GLN A 342 -19.51 27.69 15.80
CA GLN A 342 -19.27 27.04 14.51
C GLN A 342 -20.56 26.91 13.71
N ARG A 343 -20.48 27.12 12.38
CA ARG A 343 -21.63 27.04 11.45
C ARG A 343 -22.41 25.73 11.58
N ASP A 344 -21.69 24.62 11.70
CA ASP A 344 -22.28 23.28 11.77
C ASP A 344 -22.97 22.98 13.11
N TYR A 345 -22.85 23.86 14.11
CA TYR A 345 -23.60 23.73 15.36
C TYR A 345 -25.08 24.13 15.20
N VAL A 346 -25.36 25.04 14.25
CA VAL A 346 -26.72 25.56 14.00
C VAL A 346 -27.74 24.45 13.72
N PRO A 347 -27.49 23.51 12.78
CA PRO A 347 -28.45 22.47 12.45
C PRO A 347 -28.56 21.31 13.47
N ILE A 348 -27.75 21.30 14.53
CA ILE A 348 -27.80 20.25 15.56
C ILE A 348 -29.15 20.30 16.31
N SER A 349 -29.69 19.14 16.63
CA SER A 349 -30.95 18.97 17.36
C SER A 349 -30.93 19.64 18.74
N ASP A 350 -32.09 20.08 19.20
CA ASP A 350 -32.22 20.70 20.53
C ASP A 350 -31.83 19.74 21.65
N THR A 351 -32.09 18.43 21.48
CA THR A 351 -31.68 17.38 22.42
C THR A 351 -30.18 17.39 22.66
N VAL A 352 -29.36 17.42 21.60
CA VAL A 352 -27.90 17.45 21.73
C VAL A 352 -27.40 18.82 22.20
N LYS A 353 -28.04 19.93 21.78
CA LYS A 353 -27.74 21.28 22.30
C LYS A 353 -27.99 21.41 23.81
N LEU A 354 -29.01 20.72 24.34
CA LEU A 354 -29.26 20.64 25.79
C LEU A 354 -28.11 19.93 26.51
N LEU A 355 -27.58 18.83 25.97
CA LEU A 355 -26.41 18.14 26.54
C LEU A 355 -25.18 19.04 26.58
N VAL A 356 -24.92 19.79 25.51
CA VAL A 356 -23.82 20.78 25.47
C VAL A 356 -24.00 21.86 26.53
N THR A 357 -25.25 22.28 26.78
CA THR A 357 -25.57 23.30 27.79
C THR A 357 -25.44 22.76 29.21
N ASP A 358 -25.82 21.50 29.47
CA ASP A 358 -25.59 20.84 30.75
C ASP A 358 -24.09 20.72 31.06
N ILE A 359 -23.26 20.37 30.07
CA ILE A 359 -21.80 20.40 30.20
C ILE A 359 -21.31 21.80 30.54
N GLN A 360 -21.83 22.84 29.88
CA GLN A 360 -21.47 24.23 30.18
C GLN A 360 -21.77 24.59 31.64
N LEU A 361 -22.97 24.24 32.15
CA LEU A 361 -23.36 24.49 33.54
C LEU A 361 -22.44 23.76 34.53
N LYS A 362 -22.13 22.48 34.26
CA LYS A 362 -21.20 21.69 35.08
C LYS A 362 -19.79 22.29 35.13
N LEU A 363 -19.32 22.88 34.03
CA LEU A 363 -18.02 23.54 33.97
C LEU A 363 -18.03 24.90 34.69
N THR A 364 -19.13 25.65 34.61
CA THR A 364 -19.30 26.91 35.35
C THR A 364 -19.30 26.69 36.85
N ASN A 365 -19.98 25.65 37.34
CA ASN A 365 -20.10 25.35 38.78
C ASN A 365 -18.82 24.74 39.40
N LYS A 366 -17.81 24.40 38.60
CA LYS A 366 -16.51 23.86 39.05
C LYS A 366 -15.44 24.93 39.24
N ASN A 367 -15.64 26.12 38.67
CA ASN A 367 -14.81 27.31 38.86
C ASN A 367 -15.42 28.16 39.98
#